data_AF-A0AAD4KNN7-F1
#
_entry.id   AF-A0AAD4KNN7-F1
#
_cell.length_a   1.000
_cell.length_b   1.000
_cell.length_c   1.000
_cell.angle_alpha   90.00
_cell.angle_beta   90.00
_cell.angle_gamma   90.00
#
_symmetry.space_group_name_H-M   'P 1'
#
loop_
_entity.id
_entity.type
_entity.pdbx_description
1 polymer ?
#
loop_
_entity_poly.entity_id
_entity_poly.type
_entity_poly.pdbx_seq_one_letter_code
_entity_poly.pdbx_strand_id
1 'polypeptide(L)'
;MSDSDYVPDYEKCDATALDWASLVITFITVNVTWWLIDIPKTWKFGFRAYINAISWQCLRISLPSVAAVYAFYHHKETHEMAKIYYHGFHPDSEEQRRPMALMQVMRALVVDSLTIVATCMTIYKACHVTTDSIGDPTVSGWNISLWVYPTLPVAIMGFWMLAASYFRIRNPWILLAGGFLALALACVTFTLVLYYLSPLRNGNMWVASLILYIYLALPWSLILPGTPLELLILAMSVMVRAGGVTAGALSSDAYFPFCQLRKKAFGGVYLALGILAALFAIYARFKWDRVRYRLPWQARQPRHAQQTTYEPVQLIAQEDVQKNVSNVQAEQYGQSQYGQHGQYSRNWSNQQQGDIRYT
;
A
#
# COMPACT_ATOMS: atom_id res chain seq x y z
N MET A 1 14.46 62.05 6.93
CA MET A 1 14.76 60.89 6.06
C MET A 1 14.12 59.71 6.75
N SER A 2 13.02 59.21 6.19
CA SER A 2 12.28 58.06 6.72
C SER A 2 13.14 56.82 6.64
N ASP A 3 13.15 56.03 7.71
CA ASP A 3 13.56 54.63 7.67
C ASP A 3 12.81 53.96 6.51
N SER A 4 13.54 53.71 5.44
CA SER A 4 13.06 52.91 4.31
C SER A 4 12.73 51.53 4.85
N ASP A 5 11.49 51.10 4.62
CA ASP A 5 10.96 49.77 4.87
C ASP A 5 11.93 48.69 4.40
N TYR A 6 12.85 48.26 5.27
CA TYR A 6 13.65 47.06 5.06
C TYR A 6 12.74 45.88 5.38
N VAL A 7 11.91 45.51 4.42
CA VAL A 7 11.21 44.22 4.39
C VAL A 7 12.32 43.18 4.22
N PRO A 8 12.58 42.33 5.22
CA PRO A 8 13.63 41.32 5.11
C PRO A 8 13.38 40.45 3.88
N ASP A 9 14.43 40.04 3.16
CA ASP A 9 14.29 39.29 1.91
C ASP A 9 13.51 37.97 2.07
N TYR A 10 13.37 37.45 3.30
CA TYR A 10 12.51 36.31 3.61
C TYR A 10 11.00 36.61 3.53
N GLU A 11 10.56 37.87 3.41
CA GLU A 11 9.15 38.28 3.21
C GLU A 11 8.79 38.53 1.74
N LYS A 12 9.71 38.31 0.78
CA LYS A 12 9.36 38.42 -0.63
C LYS A 12 8.46 37.25 -1.06
N CYS A 13 7.16 37.55 -1.15
CA CYS A 13 6.14 36.64 -1.64
C CYS A 13 6.18 36.61 -3.18
N ASP A 14 6.94 35.69 -3.74
CA ASP A 14 7.19 35.55 -5.18
C ASP A 14 6.37 34.42 -5.83
N ALA A 15 5.42 33.81 -5.11
CA ALA A 15 4.60 32.70 -5.62
C ALA A 15 3.90 33.07 -6.93
N THR A 16 4.35 32.45 -8.01
CA THR A 16 3.75 32.53 -9.34
C THR A 16 2.46 31.72 -9.43
N ALA A 17 1.69 31.89 -10.51
CA ALA A 17 0.53 31.02 -10.79
C ALA A 17 0.92 29.52 -10.86
N LEU A 18 2.14 29.24 -11.33
CA LEU A 18 2.69 27.88 -11.37
C LEU A 18 2.95 27.34 -9.95
N ASP A 19 3.33 28.19 -8.99
CA ASP A 19 3.47 27.85 -7.56
C ASP A 19 2.15 27.42 -6.96
N TRP A 20 1.12 28.23 -7.14
CA TRP A 20 -0.22 27.87 -6.69
C TRP A 20 -0.75 26.60 -7.35
N ALA A 21 -0.55 26.42 -8.65
CA ALA A 21 -0.96 25.20 -9.35
C ALA A 21 -0.26 23.97 -8.78
N SER A 22 1.07 24.01 -8.61
CA SER A 22 1.83 22.90 -8.03
C SER A 22 1.41 22.62 -6.59
N LEU A 23 1.14 23.65 -5.79
CA LEU A 23 0.66 23.52 -4.41
C LEU A 23 -0.68 22.81 -4.36
N VAL A 24 -1.64 23.28 -5.17
CA VAL A 24 -3.01 22.76 -5.17
C VAL A 24 -3.04 21.32 -5.68
N ILE A 25 -2.32 21.03 -6.76
CA ILE A 25 -2.25 19.68 -7.30
C ILE A 25 -1.65 18.73 -6.26
N THR A 26 -0.51 19.07 -5.67
CA THR A 26 0.11 18.22 -4.63
C THR A 26 -0.77 18.10 -3.39
N PHE A 27 -1.42 19.18 -2.97
CA PHE A 27 -2.35 19.13 -1.84
C PHE A 27 -3.47 18.13 -2.10
N ILE A 28 -4.09 18.19 -3.28
CA ILE A 28 -5.16 17.29 -3.67
C ILE A 28 -4.63 15.84 -3.71
N THR A 29 -3.54 15.59 -4.45
CA THR A 29 -3.02 14.23 -4.65
C THR A 29 -2.55 13.59 -3.34
N VAL A 30 -1.85 14.33 -2.48
CA VAL A 30 -1.23 13.80 -1.25
C VAL A 30 -2.17 13.79 -0.05
N ASN A 31 -3.03 14.81 0.07
CA ASN A 31 -3.82 15.02 1.28
C ASN A 31 -5.32 14.80 1.12
N VAL A 32 -5.89 14.90 -0.08
CA VAL A 32 -7.35 14.80 -0.28
C VAL A 32 -7.78 13.43 -0.80
N THR A 33 -7.04 12.88 -1.76
CA THR A 33 -7.46 11.68 -2.50
C THR A 33 -7.63 10.43 -1.63
N TRP A 34 -6.90 10.30 -0.52
CA TRP A 34 -6.87 9.08 0.30
C TRP A 34 -8.05 8.93 1.26
N TRP A 35 -8.77 10.00 1.59
CA TRP A 35 -9.94 9.93 2.47
C TRP A 35 -11.23 10.39 1.82
N LEU A 36 -11.18 11.44 0.98
CA LEU A 36 -12.39 12.03 0.41
C LEU A 36 -13.09 11.08 -0.56
N ILE A 37 -12.31 10.37 -1.38
CA ILE A 37 -12.89 9.59 -2.47
C ILE A 37 -13.51 8.27 -1.99
N ASP A 38 -13.09 7.78 -0.83
CA ASP A 38 -13.65 6.55 -0.25
C ASP A 38 -14.85 6.82 0.66
N ILE A 39 -15.26 8.08 0.87
CA ILE A 39 -16.45 8.45 1.68
C ILE A 39 -17.70 7.64 1.27
N PRO A 40 -18.01 7.42 -0.02
CA PRO A 40 -19.17 6.62 -0.40
C PRO A 40 -19.22 5.20 0.16
N LYS A 41 -18.06 4.63 0.54
CA LYS A 41 -18.00 3.31 1.18
C LYS A 41 -18.59 3.30 2.59
N THR A 42 -18.64 4.44 3.29
CA THR A 42 -19.28 4.56 4.61
C THR A 42 -20.75 4.18 4.53
N TRP A 43 -21.48 4.69 3.54
CA TRP A 43 -22.91 4.43 3.36
C TRP A 43 -23.20 3.04 2.80
N LYS A 44 -22.32 2.50 1.93
CA LYS A 44 -22.56 1.19 1.28
C LYS A 44 -22.12 -0.02 2.11
N PHE A 45 -21.01 0.09 2.83
CA PHE A 45 -20.35 -1.05 3.48
C PHE A 45 -20.02 -0.80 4.97
N GLY A 46 -20.42 0.36 5.49
CA GLY A 46 -20.19 0.77 6.87
C GLY A 46 -18.83 1.44 7.12
N PHE A 47 -18.71 2.06 8.29
CA PHE A 47 -17.53 2.84 8.69
C PHE A 47 -16.24 2.00 8.74
N ARG A 48 -16.32 0.72 9.14
CA ARG A 48 -15.16 -0.18 9.17
C ARG A 48 -14.56 -0.39 7.78
N ALA A 49 -15.39 -0.52 6.75
CA ALA A 49 -14.93 -0.65 5.37
C ALA A 49 -14.26 0.63 4.87
N TYR A 50 -14.77 1.79 5.28
CA TYR A 50 -14.16 3.10 5.00
C TYR A 50 -12.76 3.22 5.63
N ILE A 51 -12.63 2.94 6.93
CA ILE A 51 -11.33 2.96 7.62
C ILE A 51 -10.34 2.00 6.97
N ASN A 52 -10.78 0.81 6.54
CA ASN A 52 -9.92 -0.13 5.82
C ASN A 52 -9.42 0.43 4.48
N ALA A 53 -10.30 1.10 3.74
CA ALA A 53 -9.96 1.71 2.45
C ALA A 53 -8.98 2.87 2.63
N ILE A 54 -9.26 3.78 3.57
CA ILE A 54 -8.35 4.87 3.97
C ILE A 54 -6.98 4.29 4.33
N SER A 55 -6.95 3.31 5.23
CA SER A 55 -5.70 2.75 5.72
C SER A 55 -4.88 2.13 4.59
N TRP A 56 -5.55 1.49 3.63
CA TRP A 56 -4.90 1.00 2.42
C TRP A 56 -4.33 2.12 1.55
N GLN A 57 -5.08 3.20 1.31
CA GLN A 57 -4.57 4.36 0.56
C GLN A 57 -3.38 5.01 1.28
N CYS A 58 -3.44 5.10 2.61
CA CYS A 58 -2.35 5.57 3.43
C CYS A 58 -1.11 4.68 3.26
N LEU A 59 -1.27 3.35 3.32
CA LEU A 59 -0.19 2.40 3.05
C LEU A 59 0.37 2.57 1.63
N ARG A 60 -0.49 2.67 0.61
CA ARG A 60 -0.09 2.81 -0.80
C ARG A 60 0.75 4.07 -1.02
N ILE A 61 0.33 5.20 -0.48
CA ILE A 61 1.04 6.47 -0.69
C ILE A 61 2.32 6.55 0.17
N SER A 62 2.33 5.92 1.35
CA SER A 62 3.48 5.97 2.26
C SER A 62 4.50 4.84 2.07
N LEU A 63 4.10 3.73 1.43
CA LEU A 63 4.89 2.53 1.18
C LEU A 63 4.42 1.85 -0.13
N PRO A 64 4.53 2.53 -1.29
CA PRO A 64 3.95 2.04 -2.54
C PRO A 64 4.51 0.68 -2.97
N SER A 65 5.81 0.46 -2.81
CA SER A 65 6.42 -0.83 -3.14
C SER A 65 5.92 -1.97 -2.27
N VAL A 66 5.62 -1.70 -1.00
CA VAL A 66 5.03 -2.70 -0.10
C VAL A 66 3.58 -3.00 -0.50
N ALA A 67 2.79 -1.96 -0.80
CA ALA A 67 1.43 -2.13 -1.31
C ALA A 67 1.40 -2.90 -2.64
N ALA A 68 2.37 -2.65 -3.53
CA ALA A 68 2.53 -3.38 -4.78
C ALA A 68 2.86 -4.86 -4.53
N VAL A 69 3.76 -5.14 -3.58
CA VAL A 69 4.08 -6.51 -3.18
C VAL A 69 2.86 -7.21 -2.55
N TYR A 70 2.10 -6.55 -1.67
CA TYR A 70 0.84 -7.09 -1.13
C TYR A 70 -0.16 -7.41 -2.25
N ALA A 71 -0.38 -6.48 -3.18
CA ALA A 71 -1.27 -6.66 -4.31
C ALA A 71 -0.83 -7.80 -5.24
N PHE A 72 0.49 -7.93 -5.43
CA PHE A 72 1.07 -9.01 -6.19
C PHE A 72 0.89 -10.37 -5.50
N TYR A 73 1.12 -10.51 -4.20
CA TYR A 73 1.00 -11.83 -3.57
C TYR A 73 -0.43 -12.30 -3.36
N HIS A 74 -1.39 -11.38 -3.36
CA HIS A 74 -2.79 -11.71 -3.06
C HIS A 74 -3.71 -11.75 -4.29
N HIS A 75 -3.19 -11.48 -5.49
CA HIS A 75 -3.99 -11.62 -6.71
C HIS A 75 -4.15 -13.10 -7.10
N LYS A 76 -5.35 -13.48 -7.53
CA LYS A 76 -5.59 -14.76 -8.22
C LYS A 76 -5.46 -14.59 -9.73
N GLU A 77 -5.85 -13.42 -10.23
CA GLU A 77 -5.81 -13.06 -11.64
C GLU A 77 -5.10 -11.71 -11.86
N THR A 78 -4.49 -11.53 -13.03
CA THR A 78 -3.60 -10.38 -13.29
C THR A 78 -4.32 -9.03 -13.22
N HIS A 79 -5.63 -8.99 -13.49
CA HIS A 79 -6.43 -7.77 -13.39
C HIS A 79 -6.79 -7.41 -11.95
N GLU A 80 -6.86 -8.38 -11.04
CA GLU A 80 -7.13 -8.14 -9.63
C GLU A 80 -5.96 -7.39 -8.98
N MET A 81 -4.74 -7.65 -9.45
CA MET A 81 -3.53 -7.05 -8.91
C MET A 81 -3.58 -5.52 -8.92
N ALA A 82 -3.89 -4.91 -10.07
CA ALA A 82 -4.03 -3.46 -10.15
C ALA A 82 -5.21 -2.98 -9.29
N LYS A 83 -6.33 -3.72 -9.27
CA LYS A 83 -7.48 -3.39 -8.43
C LYS A 83 -7.12 -3.35 -6.93
N ILE A 84 -6.40 -4.36 -6.44
CA ILE A 84 -5.92 -4.41 -5.05
C ILE A 84 -4.97 -3.24 -4.80
N TYR A 85 -4.03 -2.96 -5.71
CA TYR A 85 -3.11 -1.84 -5.55
C TYR A 85 -3.85 -0.50 -5.36
N TYR A 86 -4.80 -0.16 -6.23
CA TYR A 86 -5.51 1.13 -6.19
C TYR A 86 -6.65 1.22 -5.18
N HIS A 87 -7.34 0.12 -4.89
CA HIS A 87 -8.57 0.17 -4.09
C HIS A 87 -8.51 -0.63 -2.79
N GLY A 88 -7.44 -1.40 -2.59
CA GLY A 88 -7.29 -2.32 -1.48
C GLY A 88 -8.14 -3.57 -1.64
N PHE A 89 -8.20 -4.33 -0.56
CA PHE A 89 -9.02 -5.54 -0.49
C PHE A 89 -10.49 -5.18 -0.36
N HIS A 90 -11.29 -5.62 -1.33
CA HIS A 90 -12.74 -5.52 -1.27
C HIS A 90 -13.29 -6.52 -0.24
N PRO A 91 -14.29 -6.15 0.58
CA PRO A 91 -14.89 -7.06 1.55
C PRO A 91 -15.60 -8.24 0.88
N ASP A 92 -16.16 -8.00 -0.30
CA ASP A 92 -16.75 -9.03 -1.15
C ASP A 92 -15.71 -9.59 -2.14
N SER A 93 -15.48 -10.90 -2.04
CA SER A 93 -14.52 -11.62 -2.87
C SER A 93 -14.96 -11.78 -4.33
N GLU A 94 -16.27 -11.77 -4.61
CA GLU A 94 -16.77 -11.84 -5.99
C GLU A 94 -16.54 -10.50 -6.69
N GLU A 95 -16.88 -9.41 -6.01
CA GLU A 95 -16.63 -8.07 -6.52
C GLU A 95 -15.12 -7.82 -6.69
N GLN A 96 -14.26 -8.37 -5.84
CA GLN A 96 -12.81 -8.30 -6.01
C GLN A 96 -12.34 -8.92 -7.34
N ARG A 97 -12.92 -10.06 -7.74
CA ARG A 97 -12.57 -10.77 -8.97
C ARG A 97 -13.03 -10.05 -10.23
N ARG A 98 -13.97 -9.12 -10.13
CA ARG A 98 -14.41 -8.34 -11.30
C ARG A 98 -13.31 -7.39 -11.76
N PRO A 99 -13.12 -7.21 -13.08
CA PRO A 99 -12.19 -6.22 -13.60
C PRO A 99 -12.55 -4.81 -13.09
N MET A 100 -11.58 -3.91 -13.06
CA MET A 100 -11.85 -2.52 -12.68
C MET A 100 -12.82 -1.87 -13.67
N ALA A 101 -13.81 -1.17 -13.12
CA ALA A 101 -14.71 -0.37 -13.95
C ALA A 101 -13.93 0.77 -14.63
N LEU A 102 -14.39 1.23 -15.80
CA LEU A 102 -13.73 2.33 -16.53
C LEU A 102 -13.50 3.56 -15.65
N MET A 103 -14.48 3.92 -14.82
CA MET A 103 -14.38 5.04 -13.88
C MET A 103 -13.27 4.85 -12.84
N GLN A 104 -13.03 3.61 -12.38
CA GLN A 104 -11.94 3.28 -11.45
C GLN A 104 -10.58 3.45 -12.12
N VAL A 105 -10.45 2.98 -13.37
CA VAL A 105 -9.23 3.13 -14.17
C VAL A 105 -8.96 4.61 -14.47
N MET A 106 -9.96 5.36 -14.93
CA MET A 106 -9.81 6.78 -15.22
C MET A 106 -9.40 7.57 -13.97
N ARG A 107 -10.00 7.26 -12.82
CA ARG A 107 -9.61 7.87 -11.54
C ARG A 107 -8.14 7.57 -11.21
N ALA A 108 -7.71 6.32 -11.34
CA ALA A 108 -6.33 5.91 -11.09
C ALA A 108 -5.35 6.67 -11.98
N LEU A 109 -5.62 6.72 -13.29
CA LEU A 109 -4.82 7.46 -14.26
C LEU A 109 -4.75 8.95 -13.93
N VAL A 110 -5.87 9.59 -13.62
CA VAL A 110 -5.90 11.04 -13.30
C VAL A 110 -5.07 11.34 -12.06
N VAL A 111 -5.23 10.60 -10.96
CA VAL A 111 -4.51 10.86 -9.71
C VAL A 111 -3.00 10.69 -9.89
N ASP A 112 -2.59 9.62 -10.55
CA ASP A 112 -1.16 9.32 -10.74
C ASP A 112 -0.54 10.27 -11.78
N SER A 113 -1.27 10.64 -12.85
CA SER A 113 -0.85 11.68 -13.81
C SER A 113 -0.66 13.04 -13.16
N LEU A 114 -1.57 13.45 -12.26
CA LEU A 114 -1.45 14.71 -11.53
C LEU A 114 -0.17 14.74 -10.66
N THR A 115 0.21 13.60 -10.08
CA THR A 115 1.44 13.47 -9.30
C THR A 115 2.69 13.63 -10.18
N ILE A 116 2.69 13.04 -11.39
CA ILE A 116 3.77 13.24 -12.36
C ILE A 116 3.85 14.70 -12.80
N VAL A 117 2.71 15.30 -13.17
CA VAL A 117 2.65 16.72 -13.59
C VAL A 117 3.18 17.64 -12.51
N ALA A 118 2.76 17.45 -11.25
CA ALA A 118 3.28 18.23 -10.13
C ALA A 118 4.80 18.07 -9.97
N THR A 119 5.32 16.84 -10.15
CA THR A 119 6.76 16.58 -10.08
C THR A 119 7.50 17.30 -11.20
N CYS A 120 7.01 17.23 -12.44
CA CYS A 120 7.57 17.96 -13.58
C CYS A 120 7.55 19.47 -13.37
N MET A 121 6.45 20.04 -12.85
CA MET A 121 6.35 21.47 -12.53
C MET A 121 7.37 21.87 -11.46
N THR A 122 7.54 21.05 -10.43
CA THR A 122 8.51 21.29 -9.34
C THR A 122 9.94 21.32 -9.88
N ILE A 123 10.28 20.38 -10.77
CA ILE A 123 11.62 20.30 -11.37
C ILE A 123 11.85 21.43 -12.37
N TYR A 124 10.85 21.74 -13.21
CA TYR A 124 10.92 22.87 -14.13
C TYR A 124 11.26 24.16 -13.39
N LYS A 125 10.60 24.42 -12.26
CA LYS A 125 10.93 25.56 -11.41
C LYS A 125 12.32 25.48 -10.83
N ALA A 126 12.70 24.34 -10.27
CA ALA A 126 14.06 24.16 -9.73
C ALA A 126 15.16 24.46 -10.78
N CYS A 127 14.87 24.30 -12.07
CA CYS A 127 15.77 24.68 -13.17
C CYS A 127 15.69 26.17 -13.55
N HIS A 128 14.59 26.86 -13.27
CA HIS A 128 14.34 28.25 -13.67
C HIS A 128 14.30 29.25 -12.49
N VAL A 129 14.67 28.84 -11.27
CA VAL A 129 14.87 29.77 -10.15
C VAL A 129 15.94 30.78 -10.58
N THR A 130 15.52 32.04 -10.73
CA THR A 130 16.37 33.12 -11.22
C THR A 130 17.51 33.39 -10.25
N THR A 131 18.68 33.62 -10.84
CA THR A 131 19.97 33.67 -10.17
C THR A 131 20.20 34.90 -9.28
N ASP A 132 19.24 35.81 -9.15
CA ASP A 132 19.37 36.98 -8.27
C ASP A 132 19.39 36.62 -6.78
N SER A 133 18.97 35.40 -6.44
CA SER A 133 19.10 34.79 -5.11
C SER A 133 20.35 33.89 -4.96
N ILE A 134 21.25 33.83 -5.96
CA ILE A 134 22.50 33.02 -5.90
C ILE A 134 23.46 33.49 -4.79
N GLY A 135 23.33 34.74 -4.36
CA GLY A 135 24.15 35.30 -3.28
C GLY A 135 23.69 34.93 -1.88
N ASP A 136 22.50 34.33 -1.71
CA ASP A 136 21.90 34.15 -0.40
C ASP A 136 21.97 32.67 0.04
N PRO A 137 22.99 32.28 0.83
CA PRO A 137 23.19 30.90 1.30
C PRO A 137 22.06 30.41 2.22
N THR A 138 21.10 31.27 2.55
CA THR A 138 19.96 31.03 3.43
C THR A 138 18.78 30.38 2.71
N VAL A 139 18.69 30.46 1.37
CA VAL A 139 17.57 29.90 0.60
C VAL A 139 17.77 28.40 0.39
N SER A 140 17.55 27.62 1.46
CA SER A 140 17.55 26.17 1.39
C SER A 140 16.31 25.69 0.60
N GLY A 141 16.48 25.38 -0.70
CA GLY A 141 15.42 24.82 -1.57
C GLY A 141 14.95 23.41 -1.18
N TRP A 142 15.30 22.94 0.01
CA TRP A 142 14.94 21.65 0.58
C TRP A 142 13.43 21.46 0.71
N ASN A 143 12.68 22.52 1.05
CA ASN A 143 11.25 22.41 1.35
C ASN A 143 10.41 22.11 0.11
N ILE A 144 10.80 22.66 -1.04
CA ILE A 144 10.10 22.46 -2.31
C ILE A 144 10.36 21.06 -2.86
N SER A 145 11.60 20.58 -2.79
CA SER A 145 11.95 19.25 -3.29
C SER A 145 11.29 18.14 -2.45
N LEU A 146 11.26 18.30 -1.12
CA LEU A 146 10.68 17.34 -0.18
C LEU A 146 9.17 17.17 -0.32
N TRP A 147 8.51 18.09 -1.00
CA TRP A 147 7.06 18.12 -1.05
C TRP A 147 6.45 17.25 -2.14
N VAL A 148 7.06 17.23 -3.32
CA VAL A 148 6.44 16.59 -4.50
C VAL A 148 7.26 15.41 -4.99
N TYR A 149 8.58 15.56 -5.05
CA TYR A 149 9.47 14.55 -5.61
C TYR A 149 9.37 13.18 -4.93
N PRO A 150 9.26 13.09 -3.59
CA PRO A 150 9.08 11.79 -2.93
C PRO A 150 7.78 11.09 -3.32
N THR A 151 6.76 11.76 -3.82
CA THR A 151 5.46 11.10 -4.12
C THR A 151 5.46 10.37 -5.47
N LEU A 152 6.43 10.65 -6.33
CA LEU A 152 6.57 10.09 -7.67
C LEU A 152 6.63 8.54 -7.71
N PRO A 153 7.32 7.82 -6.80
CA PRO A 153 7.30 6.36 -6.76
C PRO A 153 5.90 5.75 -6.69
N VAL A 154 4.95 6.42 -6.02
CA VAL A 154 3.57 5.96 -5.90
C VAL A 154 2.90 5.88 -7.27
N ALA A 155 3.09 6.93 -8.07
CA ALA A 155 2.53 7.04 -9.42
C ALA A 155 3.22 6.08 -10.40
N ILE A 156 4.55 5.99 -10.37
CA ILE A 156 5.30 5.08 -11.25
C ILE A 156 4.90 3.63 -10.98
N MET A 157 4.86 3.22 -9.70
CA MET A 157 4.39 1.88 -9.34
C MET A 157 2.93 1.68 -9.72
N GLY A 158 2.08 2.70 -9.58
CA GLY A 158 0.69 2.61 -10.04
C GLY A 158 0.54 2.38 -11.54
N PHE A 159 1.25 3.16 -12.37
CA PHE A 159 1.25 2.97 -13.81
C PHE A 159 1.81 1.61 -14.21
N TRP A 160 2.89 1.18 -13.56
CA TRP A 160 3.47 -0.14 -13.78
C TRP A 160 2.47 -1.26 -13.45
N MET A 161 1.75 -1.15 -12.33
CA MET A 161 0.74 -2.14 -11.94
C MET A 161 -0.45 -2.17 -12.92
N LEU A 162 -0.89 -1.01 -13.43
CA LEU A 162 -1.90 -0.95 -14.50
C LEU A 162 -1.41 -1.60 -15.79
N ALA A 163 -0.19 -1.26 -16.22
CA ALA A 163 0.41 -1.81 -17.44
C ALA A 163 0.59 -3.33 -17.32
N ALA A 164 1.14 -3.81 -16.20
CA ALA A 164 1.32 -5.24 -15.95
C ALA A 164 -0.01 -5.99 -15.92
N SER A 165 -1.07 -5.39 -15.36
CA SER A 165 -2.44 -5.91 -15.42
C SER A 165 -2.97 -5.97 -16.85
N TYR A 166 -2.77 -4.90 -17.64
CA TYR A 166 -3.23 -4.81 -19.04
C TYR A 166 -2.55 -5.83 -19.95
N PHE A 167 -1.21 -5.94 -19.85
CA PHE A 167 -0.42 -6.90 -20.61
C PHE A 167 -0.44 -8.32 -20.02
N ARG A 168 -1.19 -8.55 -18.93
CA ARG A 168 -1.33 -9.85 -18.25
C ARG A 168 0.02 -10.49 -17.88
N ILE A 169 0.96 -9.67 -17.39
CA ILE A 169 2.27 -10.14 -16.96
C ILE A 169 2.10 -11.01 -15.71
N ARG A 170 2.37 -12.31 -15.83
CA ARG A 170 2.26 -13.28 -14.72
C ARG A 170 3.57 -13.53 -13.97
N ASN A 171 4.70 -13.29 -14.60
CA ASN A 171 5.99 -13.65 -14.00
C ASN A 171 6.33 -12.68 -12.85
N PRO A 172 6.48 -13.16 -11.60
CA PRO A 172 6.80 -12.33 -10.42
C PRO A 172 8.06 -11.48 -10.63
N TRP A 173 9.08 -12.09 -11.25
CA TRP A 173 10.38 -11.44 -11.40
C TRP A 173 10.33 -10.30 -12.40
N ILE A 174 9.62 -10.48 -13.52
CA ILE A 174 9.43 -9.43 -14.52
C ILE A 174 8.62 -8.29 -13.90
N LEU A 175 7.61 -8.61 -13.09
CA LEU A 175 6.78 -7.62 -12.45
C LEU A 175 7.55 -6.77 -11.43
N LEU A 176 8.31 -7.41 -10.55
CA LEU A 176 9.10 -6.67 -9.57
C LEU A 176 10.27 -5.93 -10.25
N ALA A 177 11.03 -6.61 -11.11
CA ALA A 177 12.19 -6.02 -11.78
C ALA A 177 11.78 -4.85 -12.69
N GLY A 178 10.68 -4.95 -13.44
CA GLY A 178 10.20 -3.87 -14.29
C GLY A 178 9.75 -2.64 -13.50
N GLY A 179 9.05 -2.84 -12.38
CA GLY A 179 8.66 -1.75 -11.49
C GLY A 179 9.85 -1.04 -10.87
N PHE A 180 10.81 -1.80 -10.30
CA PHE A 180 12.03 -1.23 -9.72
C PHE A 180 12.93 -0.59 -10.78
N LEU A 181 13.01 -1.14 -11.99
CA LEU A 181 13.75 -0.55 -13.09
C LEU A 181 13.14 0.79 -13.52
N ALA A 182 11.81 0.87 -13.65
CA ALA A 182 11.13 2.12 -13.96
C ALA A 182 11.38 3.19 -12.87
N LEU A 183 11.33 2.79 -11.60
CA LEU A 183 11.66 3.66 -10.47
C LEU A 183 13.12 4.14 -10.51
N ALA A 184 14.07 3.23 -10.78
CA ALA A 184 15.49 3.56 -10.86
C ALA A 184 15.78 4.52 -12.03
N LEU A 185 15.20 4.26 -13.20
CA LEU A 185 15.35 5.12 -14.37
C LEU A 185 14.81 6.52 -14.10
N ALA A 186 13.60 6.64 -13.56
CA ALA A 186 13.03 7.95 -13.21
C ALA A 186 13.91 8.70 -12.19
N CYS A 187 14.38 7.99 -11.16
CA CYS A 187 15.28 8.55 -10.15
C CYS A 187 16.56 9.12 -10.77
N VAL A 188 17.21 8.34 -11.65
CA VAL A 188 18.42 8.76 -12.35
C VAL A 188 18.13 9.95 -13.26
N THR A 189 17.07 9.88 -14.07
CA THR A 189 16.70 10.98 -14.99
C THR A 189 16.50 12.29 -14.25
N PHE A 190 15.71 12.29 -13.17
CA PHE A 190 15.44 13.52 -12.43
C PHE A 190 16.65 14.02 -11.64
N THR A 191 17.45 13.12 -11.07
CA THR A 191 18.70 13.50 -10.40
C THR A 191 19.67 14.15 -11.39
N LEU A 192 19.81 13.60 -12.60
CA LEU A 192 20.67 14.18 -13.64
C LEU A 192 20.16 15.54 -14.11
N VAL A 193 18.85 15.67 -14.35
CA VAL A 193 18.22 16.95 -14.72
C VAL A 193 18.51 18.01 -13.66
N LEU A 194 18.26 17.71 -12.38
CA LEU A 194 18.54 18.64 -11.29
C LEU A 194 20.04 18.95 -11.16
N TYR A 195 20.91 17.95 -11.31
CA TYR A 195 22.34 18.13 -11.16
C TYR A 195 22.97 18.99 -12.27
N TYR A 196 22.53 18.83 -13.52
CA TYR A 196 23.11 19.55 -14.66
C TYR A 196 22.39 20.86 -15.00
N LEU A 197 21.09 20.96 -14.75
CA LEU A 197 20.28 22.10 -15.19
C LEU A 197 19.84 23.01 -14.04
N SER A 198 19.92 22.58 -12.77
CA SER A 198 19.54 23.46 -11.67
C SER A 198 20.72 24.37 -11.25
N PRO A 199 20.51 25.69 -11.15
CA PRO A 199 21.50 26.60 -10.57
C PRO A 199 21.75 26.30 -9.08
N LEU A 200 20.91 25.49 -8.45
CA LEU A 200 20.97 25.16 -7.03
C LEU A 200 21.82 23.92 -6.71
N ARG A 201 22.74 23.54 -7.62
CA ARG A 201 23.60 22.35 -7.55
C ARG A 201 24.35 22.20 -6.22
N ASN A 202 24.77 23.31 -5.61
CA ASN A 202 25.57 23.32 -4.39
C ASN A 202 24.75 23.15 -3.09
N GLY A 203 23.42 23.26 -3.14
CA GLY A 203 22.57 23.34 -1.95
C GLY A 203 22.16 22.00 -1.31
N ASN A 204 22.69 20.85 -1.76
CA ASN A 204 22.32 19.49 -1.29
C ASN A 204 20.80 19.18 -1.29
N MET A 205 19.98 20.00 -1.95
CA MET A 205 18.51 19.97 -1.86
C MET A 205 17.86 18.70 -2.41
N TRP A 206 18.57 17.97 -3.25
CA TRP A 206 18.09 16.73 -3.86
C TRP A 206 18.39 15.52 -2.98
N VAL A 207 19.29 15.62 -2.00
CA VAL A 207 19.74 14.46 -1.20
C VAL A 207 18.62 13.91 -0.32
N ALA A 208 17.93 14.74 0.45
CA ALA A 208 16.86 14.26 1.31
C ALA A 208 15.66 13.72 0.50
N SER A 209 15.33 14.41 -0.59
CA SER A 209 14.30 13.96 -1.53
C SER A 209 14.67 12.64 -2.21
N LEU A 210 15.94 12.42 -2.53
CA LEU A 210 16.47 11.17 -3.03
C LEU A 210 16.39 10.04 -1.99
N ILE A 211 16.77 10.32 -0.74
CA ILE A 211 16.66 9.35 0.37
C ILE A 211 15.20 8.93 0.55
N LEU A 212 14.26 9.88 0.57
CA LEU A 212 12.83 9.57 0.67
C LEU A 212 12.30 8.84 -0.57
N TYR A 213 12.79 9.17 -1.76
CA TYR A 213 12.46 8.45 -2.99
C TYR A 213 12.90 6.99 -2.91
N ILE A 214 14.16 6.73 -2.56
CA ILE A 214 14.70 5.36 -2.39
C ILE A 214 13.94 4.62 -1.28
N TYR A 215 13.58 5.32 -0.22
CA TYR A 215 12.76 4.79 0.86
C TYR A 215 11.40 4.30 0.36
N LEU A 216 10.70 5.08 -0.46
CA LEU A 216 9.40 4.69 -1.01
C LEU A 216 9.51 3.66 -2.13
N ALA A 217 10.61 3.72 -2.88
CA ALA A 217 10.89 2.83 -4.00
C ALA A 217 11.16 1.40 -3.57
N LEU A 218 11.67 1.15 -2.35
CA LEU A 218 12.04 -0.19 -1.91
C LEU A 218 11.10 -0.71 -0.80
N PRO A 219 10.80 -2.03 -0.77
CA PRO A 219 9.93 -2.61 0.24
C PRO A 219 10.69 -2.88 1.55
N TRP A 220 11.39 -1.88 2.12
CA TRP A 220 12.27 -2.00 3.31
C TRP A 220 11.60 -2.72 4.48
N SER A 221 10.39 -2.28 4.74
CA SER A 221 9.30 -2.92 5.45
C SER A 221 9.33 -4.46 5.51
N LEU A 222 9.49 -5.12 4.37
CA LEU A 222 9.42 -6.57 4.23
C LEU A 222 10.79 -7.23 4.41
N ILE A 223 11.87 -6.45 4.25
CA ILE A 223 13.25 -6.92 4.31
C ILE A 223 13.77 -6.91 5.76
N LEU A 224 13.39 -5.90 6.55
CA LEU A 224 13.93 -5.65 7.89
C LEU A 224 12.81 -5.65 8.96
N PRO A 225 12.33 -6.82 9.42
CA PRO A 225 11.29 -6.85 10.44
C PRO A 225 11.80 -6.32 11.79
N GLY A 226 11.11 -5.34 12.39
CA GLY A 226 11.41 -4.86 13.74
C GLY A 226 10.69 -3.57 14.14
N THR A 227 10.46 -3.39 15.44
CA THR A 227 9.88 -2.17 16.05
C THR A 227 10.65 -0.88 15.74
N PRO A 228 12.01 -0.82 15.69
CA PRO A 228 12.69 0.41 15.30
C PRO A 228 12.44 0.80 13.84
N LEU A 229 12.20 -0.19 12.96
CA LEU A 229 11.84 0.10 11.57
C LEU A 229 10.47 0.78 11.49
N GLU A 230 9.51 0.42 12.35
CA GLU A 230 8.18 1.01 12.35
C GLU A 230 8.19 2.49 12.75
N LEU A 231 9.01 2.85 13.74
CA LEU A 231 9.24 4.25 14.09
C LEU A 231 9.92 5.02 12.96
N LEU A 232 10.91 4.41 12.31
CA LEU A 232 11.53 4.99 11.12
C LEU A 232 10.51 5.16 9.99
N ILE A 233 9.63 4.19 9.78
CA ILE A 233 8.56 4.25 8.77
C ILE A 233 7.59 5.38 9.08
N LEU A 234 7.19 5.55 10.34
CA LEU A 234 6.35 6.66 10.76
C LEU A 234 7.04 8.00 10.42
N ALA A 235 8.29 8.16 10.84
CA ALA A 235 9.06 9.39 10.64
C ALA A 235 9.20 9.72 9.15
N MET A 236 9.63 8.75 8.34
CA MET A 236 9.79 8.92 6.90
C MET A 236 8.45 9.19 6.21
N SER A 237 7.39 8.50 6.61
CA SER A 237 6.05 8.73 6.04
C SER A 237 5.53 10.14 6.35
N VAL A 238 5.77 10.67 7.55
CA VAL A 238 5.42 12.04 7.90
C VAL A 238 6.26 13.01 7.07
N MET A 239 7.57 12.77 6.95
CA MET A 239 8.46 13.64 6.18
C MET A 239 8.09 13.71 4.69
N VAL A 240 7.77 12.57 4.06
CA VAL A 240 7.32 12.48 2.66
C VAL A 240 6.08 13.34 2.40
N ARG A 241 5.15 13.41 3.34
CA ARG A 241 3.83 14.05 3.12
C ARG A 241 3.75 15.47 3.64
N ALA A 242 4.28 15.67 4.84
CA ALA A 242 4.14 16.88 5.62
C ALA A 242 5.45 17.65 5.78
N GLY A 243 6.60 16.99 5.65
CA GLY A 243 7.91 17.55 6.01
C GLY A 243 8.21 18.88 5.33
N GLY A 244 8.23 18.90 3.98
CA GLY A 244 8.58 20.11 3.22
C GLY A 244 7.66 21.31 3.50
N VAL A 245 6.34 21.11 3.47
CA VAL A 245 5.36 22.18 3.70
C VAL A 245 5.36 22.64 5.17
N THR A 246 5.46 21.71 6.11
CA THR A 246 5.47 22.04 7.54
C THR A 246 6.73 22.82 7.88
N ALA A 247 7.90 22.39 7.39
CA ALA A 247 9.14 23.12 7.56
C ALA A 247 9.06 24.51 6.91
N GLY A 248 8.55 24.61 5.68
CA GLY A 248 8.33 25.89 4.99
C GLY A 248 7.37 26.85 5.69
N ALA A 249 6.33 26.32 6.34
CA ALA A 249 5.33 27.12 7.04
C ALA A 249 5.75 27.52 8.48
N LEU A 250 6.61 26.73 9.13
CA LEU A 250 7.01 26.92 10.52
C LEU A 250 8.40 27.53 10.71
N SER A 251 9.30 27.37 9.74
CA SER A 251 10.67 27.89 9.82
C SER A 251 10.80 29.20 9.04
N SER A 252 11.44 30.20 9.66
CA SER A 252 11.81 31.46 9.01
C SER A 252 12.89 31.27 7.95
N ASP A 253 13.75 30.27 8.15
CA ASP A 253 14.98 30.05 7.35
C ASP A 253 14.71 29.12 6.16
N ALA A 254 13.46 28.66 6.03
CA ALA A 254 13.00 27.76 5.01
C ALA A 254 12.42 28.55 3.84
N TYR A 255 12.99 28.38 2.63
CA TYR A 255 12.38 28.96 1.43
C TYR A 255 10.97 28.40 1.25
N PHE A 256 9.99 29.29 1.23
CA PHE A 256 8.59 28.94 1.07
C PHE A 256 7.86 30.11 0.40
N PRO A 257 7.53 30.00 -0.90
CA PRO A 257 7.07 31.13 -1.70
C PRO A 257 5.66 31.63 -1.31
N PHE A 258 4.95 30.89 -0.45
CA PHE A 258 3.57 31.17 -0.05
C PHE A 258 3.49 31.86 1.33
N CYS A 259 3.80 33.15 1.41
CA CYS A 259 3.73 33.90 2.68
C CYS A 259 2.38 33.79 3.40
N GLN A 260 1.27 33.79 2.65
CA GLN A 260 -0.09 33.69 3.22
C GLN A 260 -0.29 32.39 4.02
N LEU A 261 0.49 31.37 3.72
CA LEU A 261 0.47 30.05 4.34
C LEU A 261 1.56 29.87 5.41
N ARG A 262 2.44 30.85 5.64
CA ARG A 262 3.40 30.87 6.77
C ARG A 262 2.71 31.20 8.09
N LYS A 263 1.81 30.32 8.50
CA LYS A 263 1.09 30.42 9.77
C LYS A 263 1.30 29.13 10.54
N LYS A 264 1.59 29.26 11.85
CA LYS A 264 1.72 28.10 12.76
C LYS A 264 0.51 27.17 12.70
N ALA A 265 -0.68 27.73 12.56
CA ALA A 265 -1.92 26.98 12.39
C ALA A 265 -1.93 26.13 11.11
N PHE A 266 -1.52 26.70 9.97
CA PHE A 266 -1.46 25.98 8.70
C PHE A 266 -0.44 24.84 8.76
N GLY A 267 0.79 25.13 9.20
CA GLY A 267 1.83 24.11 9.38
C GLY A 267 1.41 23.01 10.35
N GLY A 268 0.75 23.36 11.46
CA GLY A 268 0.24 22.40 12.45
C GLY A 268 -0.84 21.47 11.90
N VAL A 269 -1.82 22.01 11.16
CA VAL A 269 -2.87 21.20 10.52
C VAL A 269 -2.26 20.26 9.46
N TYR A 270 -1.32 20.76 8.66
CA TYR A 270 -0.66 19.95 7.63
C TYR A 270 0.17 18.80 8.24
N LEU A 271 0.89 19.09 9.34
CA LEU A 271 1.62 18.08 10.10
C LEU A 271 0.68 17.03 10.70
N ALA A 272 -0.45 17.45 11.28
CA ALA A 272 -1.44 16.54 11.84
C ALA A 272 -2.01 15.58 10.78
N LEU A 273 -2.30 16.08 9.57
CA LEU A 273 -2.72 15.23 8.44
C LEU A 273 -1.64 14.21 8.06
N GLY A 274 -0.37 14.63 8.03
CA GLY A 274 0.77 13.73 7.80
C GLY A 274 0.89 12.62 8.85
N ILE A 275 0.76 12.98 10.14
CA ILE A 275 0.79 12.02 11.25
C ILE A 275 -0.38 11.04 11.17
N LEU A 276 -1.61 11.53 10.94
CA LEU A 276 -2.78 10.68 10.78
C LEU A 276 -2.60 9.68 9.62
N ALA A 277 -2.11 10.15 8.48
CA ALA A 277 -1.83 9.28 7.34
C ALA A 277 -0.76 8.22 7.67
N ALA A 278 0.30 8.57 8.40
CA ALA A 278 1.32 7.62 8.82
C ALA A 278 0.76 6.57 9.80
N LEU A 279 -0.07 6.98 10.76
CA LEU A 279 -0.75 6.05 11.69
C LEU A 279 -1.66 5.07 10.95
N PHE A 280 -2.44 5.56 9.97
CA PHE A 280 -3.28 4.71 9.13
C PHE A 280 -2.46 3.74 8.26
N ALA A 281 -1.31 4.17 7.74
CA ALA A 281 -0.40 3.31 6.99
C ALA A 281 0.16 2.18 7.87
N ILE A 282 0.53 2.47 9.12
CA ILE A 282 0.99 1.47 10.11
C ILE A 282 -0.14 0.50 10.47
N TYR A 283 -1.34 1.02 10.73
CA TYR A 283 -2.50 0.18 10.98
C TYR A 283 -2.76 -0.80 9.83
N ALA A 284 -2.75 -0.31 8.58
CA ALA A 284 -2.89 -1.16 7.40
C ALA A 284 -1.76 -2.19 7.31
N ARG A 285 -0.50 -1.78 7.49
CA ARG A 285 0.66 -2.69 7.50
C ARG A 285 0.42 -3.86 8.44
N PHE A 286 0.18 -3.59 9.73
CA PHE A 286 -0.03 -4.65 10.72
C PHE A 286 -1.22 -5.55 10.40
N LYS A 287 -2.31 -4.95 9.93
CA LYS A 287 -3.51 -5.69 9.57
C LYS A 287 -3.24 -6.67 8.42
N TRP A 288 -2.53 -6.22 7.38
CA TRP A 288 -2.30 -7.01 6.18
C TRP A 288 -1.08 -7.93 6.27
N ASP A 289 -0.11 -7.66 7.14
CA ASP A 289 0.96 -8.61 7.49
C ASP A 289 0.40 -9.86 8.19
N ARG A 290 -0.62 -9.69 9.03
CA ARG A 290 -1.29 -10.81 9.72
C ARG A 290 -2.07 -11.72 8.76
N VAL A 291 -2.38 -11.25 7.56
CA VAL A 291 -2.91 -12.09 6.47
C VAL A 291 -1.70 -12.83 5.87
N ARG A 292 -1.28 -13.88 6.60
CA ARG A 292 -0.06 -14.70 6.43
C ARG A 292 0.68 -14.52 5.10
N TYR A 293 1.75 -13.73 5.15
CA TYR A 293 2.91 -13.95 4.29
C TYR A 293 3.55 -15.28 4.65
N ARG A 294 3.44 -16.29 3.79
CA ARG A 294 4.48 -17.34 3.69
C ARG A 294 5.24 -17.08 2.42
N LEU A 295 6.41 -16.49 2.56
CA LEU A 295 7.37 -16.45 1.48
C LEU A 295 7.65 -17.91 1.04
N PRO A 296 7.58 -18.24 -0.25
CA PRO A 296 7.75 -19.63 -0.73
C PRO A 296 9.06 -20.28 -0.27
N TRP A 297 10.10 -19.49 -0.05
CA TRP A 297 11.38 -19.98 0.48
C TRP A 297 11.36 -20.29 1.98
N GLN A 298 10.51 -19.64 2.79
CA GLN A 298 10.29 -20.02 4.19
C GLN A 298 9.37 -21.23 4.35
N ALA A 299 8.51 -21.51 3.35
CA ALA A 299 7.74 -22.75 3.29
C ALA A 299 8.60 -23.98 2.93
N ARG A 300 9.87 -23.76 2.55
CA ARG A 300 10.85 -24.76 2.11
C ARG A 300 11.89 -25.11 3.16
N GLN A 301 11.60 -24.94 4.45
CA GLN A 301 12.32 -25.77 5.42
C GLN A 301 11.83 -27.21 5.23
N PRO A 302 12.68 -28.16 4.80
CA PRO A 302 12.34 -29.56 5.01
C PRO A 302 12.11 -29.69 6.51
N ARG A 303 10.95 -30.23 6.91
CA ARG A 303 10.83 -30.81 8.25
C ARG A 303 11.99 -31.79 8.35
N HIS A 304 13.04 -31.42 9.07
CA HIS A 304 14.01 -32.41 9.49
C HIS A 304 13.21 -33.51 10.18
N ALA A 305 13.46 -34.72 9.72
CA ALA A 305 12.90 -35.94 10.23
C ALA A 305 12.97 -35.96 11.77
N GLN A 306 11.84 -35.77 12.43
CA GLN A 306 11.53 -36.60 13.58
C GLN A 306 10.88 -37.86 13.01
N GLN A 307 11.72 -38.79 12.57
CA GLN A 307 11.40 -40.21 12.65
C GLN A 307 11.24 -40.52 14.13
N THR A 308 10.03 -40.38 14.66
CA THR A 308 9.63 -41.20 15.80
C THR A 308 9.50 -42.61 15.25
N THR A 309 10.50 -43.43 15.56
CA THR A 309 10.51 -44.88 15.44
C THR A 309 9.16 -45.42 15.93
N TYR A 310 8.30 -45.85 15.01
CA TYR A 310 7.19 -46.72 15.34
C TYR A 310 7.74 -48.14 15.40
N GLU A 311 7.90 -48.69 16.60
CA GLU A 311 7.96 -50.14 16.78
C GLU A 311 6.57 -50.71 16.47
N PRO A 312 6.44 -51.66 15.53
CA PRO A 312 5.20 -52.41 15.41
C PRO A 312 5.11 -53.40 16.58
N VAL A 313 4.23 -53.12 17.54
CA VAL A 313 3.77 -54.13 18.50
C VAL A 313 3.05 -55.22 17.69
N GLN A 314 3.68 -56.38 17.61
CA GLN A 314 3.08 -57.60 17.07
C GLN A 314 1.94 -58.03 18.01
N LEU A 315 0.69 -57.91 17.53
CA LEU A 315 -0.44 -58.59 18.14
C LEU A 315 -0.37 -60.08 17.76
N ILE A 316 0.25 -60.85 18.64
CA ILE A 316 0.17 -62.32 18.64
C ILE A 316 -1.28 -62.68 19.00
N ALA A 317 -1.92 -63.43 18.10
CA ALA A 317 -3.18 -64.08 18.35
C ALA A 317 -3.03 -65.08 19.50
N GLN A 318 -3.93 -65.00 20.49
CA GLN A 318 -4.09 -66.04 21.49
C GLN A 318 -5.58 -66.38 21.59
N GLU A 319 -5.97 -67.37 20.79
CA GLU A 319 -7.17 -68.16 21.00
C GLU A 319 -6.96 -69.09 22.21
N ASP A 320 -8.04 -69.20 22.98
CA ASP A 320 -8.45 -70.29 23.86
C ASP A 320 -7.97 -70.40 25.32
N VAL A 321 -9.00 -70.72 26.13
CA VAL A 321 -9.06 -71.40 27.43
C VAL A 321 -9.06 -70.50 28.69
N GLN A 322 -10.26 -70.25 29.25
CA GLN A 322 -10.81 -70.87 30.48
C GLN A 322 -12.08 -70.11 30.90
N LYS A 323 -13.31 -70.61 30.69
CA LYS A 323 -14.07 -71.54 31.55
C LYS A 323 -14.08 -71.19 33.06
N ASN A 324 -15.32 -71.08 33.56
CA ASN A 324 -15.80 -71.06 34.96
C ASN A 324 -15.84 -69.69 35.65
N VAL A 325 -17.04 -69.08 35.72
CA VAL A 325 -17.91 -68.99 36.92
C VAL A 325 -19.31 -68.54 36.41
N SER A 326 -20.19 -69.44 35.96
CA SER A 326 -21.31 -70.01 36.71
C SER A 326 -22.07 -69.03 37.62
N ASN A 327 -23.32 -68.75 37.20
CA ASN A 327 -24.55 -68.70 37.98
C ASN A 327 -24.56 -67.91 39.30
N VAL A 328 -25.51 -66.96 39.41
CA VAL A 328 -26.64 -66.99 40.37
C VAL A 328 -27.36 -65.63 40.38
N GLN A 329 -28.65 -65.67 39.98
CA GLN A 329 -29.81 -64.87 40.45
C GLN A 329 -29.79 -63.33 40.26
N ALA A 330 -30.91 -62.64 40.00
CA ALA A 330 -32.33 -62.95 39.77
C ALA A 330 -32.95 -61.62 39.23
N GLU A 331 -33.70 -61.65 38.13
CA GLU A 331 -35.17 -61.57 38.06
C GLU A 331 -35.82 -60.17 38.19
N GLN A 332 -36.90 -60.03 37.40
CA GLN A 332 -37.98 -59.02 37.42
C GLN A 332 -37.69 -57.64 36.82
N TYR A 333 -38.21 -57.36 35.62
CA TYR A 333 -39.61 -56.94 35.41
C TYR A 333 -40.05 -57.12 33.94
N GLY A 334 -41.26 -57.65 33.75
CA GLY A 334 -41.91 -57.94 32.46
C GLY A 334 -42.43 -56.69 31.73
N GLN A 335 -42.51 -56.74 30.39
CA GLN A 335 -43.65 -57.17 29.54
C GLN A 335 -44.68 -56.07 29.23
N SER A 336 -44.72 -55.63 27.96
CA SER A 336 -45.92 -55.44 27.10
C SER A 336 -45.48 -54.76 25.77
N GLN A 337 -45.36 -55.45 24.63
CA GLN A 337 -46.35 -55.95 23.64
C GLN A 337 -46.77 -54.98 22.52
N TYR A 338 -46.59 -55.46 21.27
CA TYR A 338 -47.22 -55.14 19.97
C TYR A 338 -46.99 -53.74 19.34
N GLY A 339 -46.82 -53.56 18.02
CA GLY A 339 -46.84 -54.42 16.82
C GLY A 339 -46.49 -53.57 15.59
N GLN A 340 -45.75 -54.14 14.62
CA GLN A 340 -46.19 -54.39 13.23
C GLN A 340 -45.85 -53.33 12.15
N HIS A 341 -45.23 -53.85 11.07
CA HIS A 341 -45.24 -53.43 9.65
C HIS A 341 -44.67 -52.04 9.28
N GLY A 342 -43.91 -51.86 8.20
CA GLY A 342 -43.58 -52.73 7.08
C GLY A 342 -42.50 -52.11 6.19
N GLN A 343 -41.89 -52.98 5.39
CA GLN A 343 -40.89 -52.71 4.34
C GLN A 343 -41.44 -51.79 3.25
N TYR A 344 -40.59 -51.01 2.56
CA TYR A 344 -40.47 -51.07 1.09
C TYR A 344 -39.16 -50.40 0.61
N SER A 345 -38.45 -51.17 -0.20
CA SER A 345 -37.29 -50.83 -1.02
C SER A 345 -37.72 -50.16 -2.33
N ARG A 346 -36.90 -49.26 -2.89
CA ARG A 346 -36.59 -49.24 -4.33
C ARG A 346 -35.43 -48.32 -4.72
N ASN A 347 -34.44 -48.95 -5.35
CA ASN A 347 -33.40 -48.38 -6.21
C ASN A 347 -34.00 -47.64 -7.41
N TRP A 348 -33.31 -46.59 -7.88
CA TRP A 348 -33.24 -46.24 -9.31
C TRP A 348 -31.84 -45.77 -9.68
N SER A 349 -31.27 -46.44 -10.67
CA SER A 349 -30.02 -46.17 -11.38
C SER A 349 -30.34 -45.79 -12.82
N ASN A 350 -29.49 -44.91 -13.39
CA ASN A 350 -29.20 -44.69 -14.82
C ASN A 350 -30.33 -44.19 -15.75
N GLN A 351 -30.08 -43.08 -16.46
CA GLN A 351 -29.87 -43.07 -17.93
C GLN A 351 -29.66 -41.65 -18.53
N GLN A 352 -28.66 -41.57 -19.43
CA GLN A 352 -28.59 -40.86 -20.74
C GLN A 352 -28.55 -39.31 -20.75
N GLN A 353 -27.50 -38.65 -21.24
CA GLN A 353 -26.90 -38.63 -22.61
C GLN A 353 -27.80 -37.90 -23.62
N GLY A 354 -27.32 -36.75 -24.11
CA GLY A 354 -27.99 -35.94 -25.13
C GLY A 354 -27.13 -34.76 -25.58
N ASP A 355 -26.28 -35.00 -26.58
CA ASP A 355 -25.67 -33.98 -27.44
C ASP A 355 -26.74 -33.28 -28.27
N ILE A 356 -26.67 -31.95 -28.38
CA ILE A 356 -27.32 -31.19 -29.46
C ILE A 356 -26.39 -30.07 -29.91
N ARG A 357 -25.87 -30.20 -31.15
CA ARG A 357 -25.37 -29.09 -31.99
C ARG A 357 -26.55 -28.58 -32.83
N TYR A 358 -26.62 -27.26 -33.01
CA TYR A 358 -27.27 -26.66 -34.18
C TYR A 358 -26.37 -25.57 -34.77
N THR A 359 -26.15 -25.73 -36.09
CA THR A 359 -25.86 -24.77 -37.16
C THR A 359 -24.83 -23.67 -36.97
#